data_AF-A0A2G2QVX2-F1
#
_entry.id   AF-A0A2G2QVX2-F1
#
_cell.length_a   1.000
_cell.length_b   1.000
_cell.length_c   1.000
_cell.angle_alpha   90.00
_cell.angle_beta   90.00
_cell.angle_gamma   90.00
#
_symmetry.space_group_name_H-M   'P 1'
#
loop_
_entity.id
_entity.type
_entity.pdbx_description
1 polymer ?
#
loop_
_entity_poly.entity_id
_entity_poly.type
_entity_poly.pdbx_seq_one_letter_code
_entity_poly.pdbx_strand_id
1 'polypeptide(L)' 'MAQNPTSGFRSTFRDYIGEETGFPPRVAEFAIAHVLSDEAEKAYARSDLLKKRFKMMNAWAAYVDSASSNVTHIRKKQKA' A
#
# COMPACT_ATOMS: atom_id res chain seq x y z
N MET A 1 13.88 -23.26 -0.43
CA MET A 1 12.66 -22.45 -0.60
C MET A 1 13.11 -20.99 -0.60
N ALA A 2 13.35 -20.42 -1.77
CA ALA A 2 13.78 -19.03 -1.90
C ALA A 2 13.16 -18.45 -3.18
N GLN A 3 12.24 -17.52 -2.99
CA GLN A 3 11.65 -16.65 -4.02
C GLN A 3 11.44 -15.31 -3.30
N ASN A 4 11.87 -14.13 -3.75
CA ASN A 4 12.75 -13.64 -4.81
C ASN A 4 13.11 -12.18 -4.36
N PRO A 5 14.32 -11.65 -4.58
CA PRO A 5 14.71 -10.32 -4.09
C PRO A 5 14.13 -9.21 -4.99
N THR A 6 13.58 -8.15 -4.37
CA THR A 6 13.09 -6.90 -5.00
C THR A 6 11.70 -6.95 -5.66
N SER A 7 10.67 -7.22 -4.86
CA SER A 7 9.29 -6.80 -5.16
C SER A 7 9.16 -5.30 -4.84
N GLY A 8 8.83 -4.45 -5.82
CA GLY A 8 8.63 -3.00 -5.56
C GLY A 8 7.52 -2.73 -4.55
N PHE A 9 7.46 -1.53 -3.96
CA PHE A 9 6.55 -1.13 -2.87
C PHE A 9 5.07 -1.55 -3.06
N ARG A 10 4.59 -1.61 -4.32
CA ARG A 10 3.25 -2.07 -4.68
C ARG A 10 3.02 -3.58 -4.53
N SER A 11 4.04 -4.39 -4.77
CA SER A 11 3.98 -5.84 -4.55
C SER A 11 3.97 -6.14 -3.07
N THR A 12 4.89 -5.54 -2.30
CA THR A 12 4.91 -5.66 -0.83
C THR A 12 3.59 -5.26 -0.21
N PHE A 13 2.98 -4.17 -0.69
CA PHE A 13 1.64 -3.78 -0.25
C PHE A 13 0.58 -4.86 -0.55
N ARG A 14 0.59 -5.50 -1.73
CA ARG A 14 -0.38 -6.56 -2.06
C ARG A 14 -0.19 -7.81 -1.20
N ASP A 15 1.05 -8.22 -1.02
CA ASP A 15 1.40 -9.41 -0.24
C ASP A 15 1.00 -9.18 1.24
N TYR A 16 1.35 -8.02 1.81
CA TYR A 16 0.93 -7.62 3.15
C TYR A 16 -0.59 -7.59 3.33
N ILE A 17 -1.33 -6.98 2.39
CA ILE A 17 -2.79 -6.95 2.51
C ILE A 17 -3.40 -8.35 2.39
N GLY A 18 -2.86 -9.22 1.52
CA GLY A 18 -3.40 -10.57 1.33
C GLY A 18 -3.05 -11.56 2.45
N GLU A 19 -1.87 -11.43 3.06
CA GLU A 19 -1.35 -12.39 4.04
C GLU A 19 -1.57 -11.93 5.48
N GLU A 20 -1.40 -10.65 5.76
CA GLU A 20 -1.36 -10.09 7.13
C GLU A 20 -2.63 -9.32 7.51
N THR A 21 -3.58 -9.16 6.58
CA THR A 21 -4.83 -8.44 6.86
C THR A 21 -6.07 -9.20 6.38
N GLY A 22 -7.23 -8.89 6.97
CA GLY A 22 -8.53 -9.41 6.53
C GLY A 22 -9.23 -8.58 5.45
N PHE A 23 -8.51 -7.67 4.77
CA PHE A 23 -9.13 -6.83 3.74
C PHE A 23 -9.36 -7.62 2.44
N PRO A 24 -10.48 -7.39 1.73
CA PRO A 24 -10.71 -8.06 0.46
C PRO A 24 -9.64 -7.64 -0.57
N PRO A 25 -9.08 -8.57 -1.36
CA PRO A 25 -8.04 -8.28 -2.36
C PRO A 25 -8.48 -7.20 -3.36
N ARG A 26 -9.77 -7.19 -3.67
CA ARG A 26 -10.42 -6.20 -4.52
C ARG A 26 -10.25 -4.78 -4.01
N VAL A 27 -10.29 -4.55 -2.69
CA VAL A 27 -10.07 -3.22 -2.09
C VAL A 27 -8.61 -2.78 -2.27
N ALA A 28 -7.66 -3.72 -2.19
CA ALA A 28 -6.24 -3.47 -2.45
C ALA A 28 -5.99 -3.11 -3.91
N GLU A 29 -6.61 -3.84 -4.85
CA GLU A 29 -6.55 -3.52 -6.27
C GLU A 29 -7.13 -2.14 -6.57
N PHE A 30 -8.26 -1.77 -5.98
CA PHE A 30 -8.85 -0.43 -6.11
C PHE A 30 -7.98 0.69 -5.54
N ALA A 31 -7.06 0.40 -4.61
CA ALA A 31 -6.13 1.38 -4.11
C ALA A 31 -4.92 1.58 -5.06
N ILE A 32 -4.58 0.56 -5.85
CA ILE A 32 -3.44 0.57 -6.78
C ILE A 32 -3.86 0.93 -8.21
N ALA A 33 -5.05 0.51 -8.63
CA ALA A 33 -5.62 0.69 -9.97
C ALA A 33 -6.51 1.93 -10.00
N HIS A 34 -6.17 2.85 -10.89
CA HIS A 34 -6.78 4.18 -10.98
C HIS A 34 -8.14 4.21 -11.70
N VAL A 35 -8.64 3.07 -12.22
CA VAL A 35 -9.86 3.04 -13.05
C VAL A 35 -10.72 1.84 -12.70
N LEU A 36 -11.99 2.12 -12.45
CA LEU A 36 -13.06 1.15 -12.33
C LEU A 36 -13.80 1.04 -13.65
N SER A 37 -13.82 -0.18 -14.20
CA SER A 37 -14.37 -0.48 -15.52
C SER A 37 -15.90 -0.36 -15.59
N ASP A 38 -16.59 -0.31 -14.45
CA ASP A 38 -18.05 -0.39 -14.37
C ASP A 38 -18.65 0.77 -13.54
N GLU A 39 -19.82 1.26 -13.96
CA GLU A 39 -20.47 2.44 -13.40
C GLU A 39 -21.18 2.14 -12.06
N ALA A 40 -21.74 0.94 -11.89
CA ALA A 40 -22.34 0.51 -10.63
C ALA A 40 -21.24 0.27 -9.57
N GLU A 41 -20.11 -0.27 -10.01
CA GLU A 41 -18.88 -0.39 -9.22
C GLU A 41 -18.34 0.96 -8.76
N LYS A 42 -18.41 2.00 -9.61
CA LYS A 42 -18.03 3.38 -9.21
C LYS A 42 -18.94 3.95 -8.14
N ALA A 43 -20.24 3.69 -8.19
CA ALA A 43 -21.17 4.16 -7.17
C ALA A 43 -20.88 3.50 -5.80
N TYR A 44 -20.68 2.18 -5.79
CA TYR A 44 -20.26 1.44 -4.60
C TYR A 44 -18.85 1.84 -4.10
N ALA A 45 -17.93 2.15 -5.03
CA ALA A 45 -16.59 2.63 -4.73
C ALA A 45 -16.58 3.93 -3.92
N ARG A 46 -17.60 4.76 -4.10
CA ARG A 46 -17.64 6.13 -3.58
C ARG A 46 -18.08 6.22 -2.12
N SER A 47 -18.86 5.27 -1.62
CA SER A 47 -19.42 5.32 -0.26
C SER A 47 -18.69 4.35 0.71
N ASP A 48 -18.90 3.05 0.57
CA ASP A 48 -18.42 2.04 1.53
C ASP A 48 -16.96 1.63 1.29
N LEU A 49 -16.61 1.46 0.01
CA LEU A 49 -15.26 1.10 -0.44
C LEU A 49 -14.24 2.20 -0.12
N LEU A 50 -14.65 3.47 -0.15
CA LEU A 50 -13.77 4.59 0.21
C LEU A 50 -13.34 4.51 1.69
N LYS A 51 -14.29 4.25 2.60
CA LYS A 51 -14.00 4.10 4.04
C LYS A 51 -13.10 2.89 4.31
N LYS A 52 -13.34 1.78 3.60
CA LYS A 52 -12.49 0.57 3.68
C LYS A 52 -11.07 0.85 3.18
N ARG A 53 -10.91 1.62 2.09
CA ARG A 53 -9.58 2.05 1.61
C ARG A 53 -8.83 2.90 2.63
N PHE A 54 -9.49 3.84 3.31
CA PHE A 54 -8.84 4.62 4.37
C PHE A 54 -8.32 3.75 5.51
N LYS A 55 -9.15 2.82 6.01
CA LYS A 55 -8.72 1.88 7.06
C LYS A 55 -7.53 1.03 6.61
N MET A 56 -7.58 0.52 5.38
CA MET A 56 -6.51 -0.28 4.78
C MET A 56 -5.21 0.51 4.63
N MET A 57 -5.29 1.75 4.14
CA MET A 57 -4.12 2.63 3.99
C MET A 57 -3.52 3.03 5.35
N ASN A 58 -4.34 3.22 6.38
CA ASN A 58 -3.83 3.47 7.74
C ASN A 58 -3.09 2.25 8.31
N ALA A 59 -3.62 1.04 8.10
CA ALA A 59 -2.93 -0.19 8.49
C ALA A 59 -1.58 -0.33 7.77
N TRP A 60 -1.56 -0.05 6.46
CA TRP A 60 -0.33 -0.02 5.69
C TRP A 60 0.66 1.05 6.17
N ALA A 61 0.19 2.26 6.47
CA ALA A 61 1.04 3.32 7.00
C ALA A 61 1.69 2.91 8.34
N ALA A 62 0.92 2.31 9.25
CA ALA A 62 1.43 1.79 10.51
C ALA A 62 2.48 0.69 10.30
N TYR A 63 2.26 -0.22 9.34
CA TYR A 63 3.24 -1.24 8.98
C TYR A 63 4.55 -0.63 8.46
N VAL A 64 4.47 0.33 7.53
CA VAL A 64 5.66 1.00 6.96
C VAL A 64 6.39 1.84 8.01
N ASP A 65 5.67 2.51 8.92
CA ASP A 65 6.26 3.32 9.99
C ASP A 65 6.91 2.44 11.07
N SER A 66 6.38 1.23 11.30
CA SER A 66 7.00 0.26 12.20
C SER A 66 8.31 -0.32 11.67
N ALA A 67 8.56 -0.23 10.35
CA ALA A 67 9.85 -0.59 9.76
C ALA A 67 10.86 0.53 10.07
N SER A 68 11.59 0.35 11.19
CA SER A 68 12.62 1.27 11.69
C SER A 68 13.46 1.86 10.54
N SER A 69 13.24 3.13 10.25
CA SER A 69 13.94 3.82 9.17
C SER A 69 15.38 4.09 9.62
N ASN A 70 16.34 3.42 8.98
CA ASN A 70 17.75 3.82 9.03
C ASN A 70 17.91 5.13 8.25
N VAL A 71 17.43 6.23 8.84
CA VAL A 71 17.53 7.58 8.28
C VAL A 71 19.00 7.99 8.24
N THR A 72 19.67 7.64 7.15
CA THR A 72 21.04 8.07 6.89
C THR A 72 21.01 9.50 6.39
N HIS A 73 21.59 10.40 7.18
CA HIS A 73 21.69 11.80 6.78
C HIS A 73 22.57 11.90 5.54
N ILE A 74 22.02 12.42 4.44
CA ILE A 74 22.79 12.75 3.24
C ILE A 74 23.80 13.83 3.64
N ARG A 75 25.08 13.46 3.73
CA ARG A 75 26.18 14.39 4.07
C ARG A 75 26.10 15.61 3.17
N LYS A 76 25.97 16.80 3.75
CA LYS A 76 26.17 18.06 3.01
C LYS A 76 27.63 18.12 2.57
N LYS A 77 27.89 18.32 1.27
CA LYS A 77 29.24 18.58 0.76
C LYS A 77 29.83 19.78 1.50
N GLN A 78 30.96 19.57 2.17
CA GLN A 78 31.77 20.64 2.76
C GLN A 78 32.38 21.44 1.60
N LYS A 79 32.05 22.73 1.50
CA LYS A 79 32.68 23.64 0.54
C LYS A 79 34.11 23.91 1.01
N ALA A 80 35.07 23.74 0.08
CA ALA A 80 36.45 24.18 0.21
C ALA A 80 36.53 25.72 0.19
#